data_AF-A0A920TK20-F1
#
_entry.id   AF-A0A920TK20-F1
#
_cell.length_a   1.000
_cell.length_b   1.000
_cell.length_c   1.000
_cell.angle_alpha   90.00
_cell.angle_beta   90.00
_cell.angle_gamma   90.00
#
_symmetry.space_group_name_H-M   'P 1'
#
loop_
_entity.id
_entity.type
_entity.pdbx_description
1 polymer ?
#
loop_
_entity_poly.entity_id
_entity_poly.type
_entity_poly.pdbx_seq_one_letter_code
_entity_poly.pdbx_strand_id
1 'polypeptide(L)' 'MPSAKLKQTTVTIENQNSEFRANGQVILFPGYMKVYVEGKDDPKSIVANKENVLPGKKRK' A
#
# COMPACT_ATOMS: atom_id res chain seq x y z
N MET A 1 10.63 -15.35 13.10
CA MET A 1 10.66 -13.88 13.02
C MET A 1 9.26 -13.33 13.25
N PRO A 2 9.11 -12.10 13.79
CA PRO A 2 7.79 -11.53 14.03
C PRO A 2 7.08 -11.17 12.73
N SER A 3 5.74 -11.23 12.73
CA SER A 3 4.91 -10.87 11.59
C SER A 3 5.01 -9.39 11.26
N ALA A 4 4.98 -9.06 9.97
CA ALA A 4 4.87 -7.68 9.50
C ALA A 4 3.51 -7.07 9.86
N LYS A 5 3.46 -5.76 10.05
CA LYS A 5 2.24 -4.97 10.23
C LYS A 5 2.15 -3.93 9.13
N LEU A 6 1.03 -3.92 8.42
CA LEU A 6 0.77 -3.01 7.31
C LEU A 6 -0.46 -2.14 7.62
N LYS A 7 -0.47 -0.93 7.09
CA LYS A 7 -1.62 -0.03 7.05
C LYS A 7 -2.02 0.17 5.60
N GLN A 8 -3.17 -0.36 5.23
CA GLN A 8 -3.78 -0.14 3.92
C GLN A 8 -4.75 1.04 4.00
N THR A 9 -4.76 1.87 2.97
CA THR A 9 -5.62 3.05 2.88
C THR A 9 -6.31 3.05 1.53
N THR A 10 -7.63 3.03 1.51
CA THR A 10 -8.43 3.13 0.29
C THR A 10 -9.17 4.46 0.27
N VAL A 11 -9.12 5.13 -0.87
CA VAL A 11 -9.76 6.43 -1.08
C VAL A 11 -10.59 6.36 -2.33
N THR A 12 -11.90 6.48 -2.16
CA THR A 12 -12.84 6.75 -3.26
C THR A 12 -13.04 8.26 -3.36
N ILE A 13 -12.99 8.77 -4.58
CA ILE A 13 -13.21 10.17 -4.94
C ILE A 13 -14.32 10.18 -5.99
N GLU A 14 -15.44 10.81 -5.67
CA GLU A 14 -16.57 10.95 -6.57
C GLU A 14 -16.53 12.36 -7.20
N ASN A 15 -16.73 12.43 -8.51
CA ASN A 15 -16.87 13.69 -9.25
C ASN A 15 -17.98 13.54 -10.30
N GLN A 16 -19.14 14.15 -10.03
CA GLN A 16 -20.34 14.01 -10.85
C GLN A 16 -20.70 12.52 -11.03
N ASN A 17 -20.68 12.02 -12.27
CA ASN A 17 -20.99 10.62 -12.59
C ASN A 17 -19.72 9.76 -12.72
N SER A 18 -18.58 10.23 -12.23
CA SER A 18 -17.29 9.52 -12.28
C SER A 18 -16.80 9.16 -10.88
N GLU A 19 -16.28 7.94 -10.73
CA GLU A 19 -15.63 7.46 -9.52
C GLU A 19 -14.15 7.18 -9.78
N PHE A 20 -13.29 7.69 -8.91
CA PHE A 20 -11.86 7.41 -8.90
C PHE A 20 -11.48 6.71 -7.61
N ARG A 21 -10.60 5.70 -7.71
CA ARG A 21 -10.08 4.99 -6.55
C ARG A 21 -8.56 5.09 -6.47
N ALA A 22 -8.06 5.48 -5.31
CA ALA A 22 -6.64 5.44 -4.96
C ALA A 22 -6.42 4.47 -3.79
N ASN A 23 -5.42 3.60 -3.92
CA ASN A 23 -5.04 2.63 -2.90
C ASN A 23 -3.61 2.93 -2.43
N GLY A 24 -3.42 3.00 -1.11
CA GLY A 24 -2.14 3.18 -0.47
C GLY A 24 -1.82 2.06 0.52
N GLN A 25 -0.52 1.86 0.76
CA GLN A 25 -0.01 0.90 1.71
C GLN A 25 1.24 1.45 2.39
N VAL A 26 1.30 1.35 3.72
CA VAL A 26 2.44 1.72 4.56
C VAL A 26 2.81 0.55 5.45
N ILE A 27 4.10 0.23 5.58
CA ILE A 27 4.65 -0.76 6.50
C ILE A 27 4.83 -0.10 7.86
N LEU A 28 3.96 -0.45 8.82
CA LEU A 28 4.10 0.01 10.21
C LEU A 28 5.20 -0.75 10.95
N PHE A 29 5.40 -2.01 10.58
CA PHE A 29 6.45 -2.85 11.15
C PHE A 29 6.86 -3.90 10.11
N PRO A 30 8.14 -3.96 9.68
CA PRO A 30 8.55 -4.85 8.60
C PRO A 30 8.62 -6.32 9.02
N GLY A 31 8.87 -6.64 10.29
CA GLY A 31 8.98 -8.03 10.77
C GLY A 31 9.92 -8.88 9.90
N TYR A 32 9.46 -10.05 9.48
CA TYR A 32 10.20 -10.95 8.58
C TYR A 32 10.54 -10.31 7.21
N MET A 33 9.80 -9.29 6.76
CA MET A 33 10.02 -8.65 5.45
C MET A 33 11.37 -7.92 5.35
N LYS A 34 12.05 -7.70 6.48
CA LYS A 34 13.39 -7.09 6.51
C LYS A 34 14.46 -7.98 5.87
N VAL A 35 14.29 -9.29 5.93
CA VAL A 35 15.31 -10.26 5.48
C VAL A 35 14.86 -11.09 4.27
N TYR A 36 13.56 -11.11 4.01
CA TYR A 36 12.98 -11.87 2.91
C TYR A 36 11.82 -11.10 2.32
N VAL A 37 11.78 -10.98 1.00
CA VAL A 37 10.65 -10.41 0.27
C VAL A 37 10.30 -11.39 -0.83
N GLU A 38 9.04 -11.75 -0.90
CA GLU A 38 8.54 -12.58 -1.99
C GLU A 38 8.62 -11.78 -3.29
N GLY A 39 9.44 -12.28 -4.22
CA GLY A 39 9.45 -11.82 -5.60
C GLY A 39 8.20 -12.31 -6.33
N LYS A 40 7.86 -11.67 -7.45
CA LYS A 40 6.90 -12.25 -8.40
C LYS A 40 7.61 -12.46 -9.72
N ASP A 41 7.08 -13.39 -10.52
CA ASP A 41 7.69 -13.78 -11.79
C ASP A 41 7.72 -12.65 -12.82
N ASP A 42 6.76 -11.73 -12.79
CA ASP A 42 6.75 -10.56 -13.66
C ASP A 42 7.75 -9.49 -13.15
N PRO A 43 8.79 -9.15 -13.95
CA PRO A 43 9.77 -8.12 -13.60
C PRO A 43 9.16 -6.73 -13.39
N LYS A 44 7.98 -6.46 -13.96
CA LYS A 44 7.27 -5.18 -13.80
C LYS A 44 6.39 -5.15 -12.55
N SER A 45 6.24 -6.27 -11.86
CA SER A 45 5.35 -6.35 -10.72
C SER A 45 5.88 -5.59 -9.51
N ILE A 46 4.95 -5.13 -8.68
CA ILE A 46 5.29 -4.48 -7.43
C ILE A 46 5.63 -5.56 -6.38
N VAL A 47 6.88 -5.55 -5.90
CA VAL A 47 7.35 -6.38 -4.78
C VAL A 47 6.58 -6.06 -3.49
N ALA A 48 6.37 -7.09 -2.66
CA ALA A 48 5.46 -7.02 -1.52
C ALA A 48 5.83 -5.96 -0.46
N ASN A 49 7.11 -5.60 -0.35
CA ASN A 49 7.61 -4.58 0.58
C ASN A 49 7.61 -3.15 0.01
N LYS A 50 7.10 -2.93 -1.20
CA LYS A 50 7.00 -1.59 -1.77
C LYS A 50 5.80 -0.85 -1.16
N GLU A 51 6.07 0.31 -0.56
CA GLU A 51 5.03 1.19 -0.04
C GLU A 51 4.44 2.07 -1.16
N ASN A 52 3.15 2.40 -1.02
CA ASN A 52 2.49 3.42 -1.82
C ASN A 52 1.81 4.39 -0.86
N VAL A 53 2.51 5.46 -0.49
CA VAL A 53 2.04 6.39 0.54
C VAL A 53 1.07 7.38 -0.11
N LEU A 54 -0.18 7.38 0.36
CA LEU A 54 -1.14 8.42 -0.03
C LEU A 54 -0.96 9.66 0.87
N PRO A 55 -1.15 10.87 0.32
CA PRO A 55 -1.21 12.09 1.12
C PRO A 55 -2.29 11.98 2.21
N GLY A 56 -2.04 12.61 3.36
CA GLY A 56 -3.03 12.67 4.43
C GLY A 56 -4.30 13.38 3.96
N LYS A 57 -5.47 12.75 4.15
CA LYS A 57 -6.75 13.41 3.92
C LYS A 57 -6.95 14.50 4.96
N LYS A 58 -7.13 15.75 4.54
CA LYS A 58 -7.76 16.75 5.40
C LYS A 58 -9.27 16.53 5.33
N ARG A 59 -9.89 16.18 6.46
CA ARG A 59 -11.34 16.38 6.60
C ARG A 59 -11.56 17.89 6.64
N LYS A 60 -12.37 18.42 5.73
CA LYS A 60 -12.99 19.73 5.94
C LYS A 60 -14.12 19.57 6.94
#